data_AF-A0A2R6N2E2-F1
#
_entry.id   AF-A0A2R6N2E2-F1
#
_cell.length_a   1.000
_cell.length_b   1.000
_cell.length_c   1.000
_cell.angle_alpha   90.00
_cell.angle_beta   90.00
_cell.angle_gamma   90.00
#
_symmetry.space_group_name_H-M   'P 1'
#
loop_
_entity.id
_entity.type
_entity.pdbx_description
1 polymer ?
#
loop_
_entity_poly.entity_id
_entity_poly.type
_entity_poly.pdbx_seq_one_letter_code
_entity_poly.pdbx_strand_id
1 'polypeptide(L)'
;MPDLEWIGGRILLSNKRLVLASNEGKRTIPLASVQSITSRQDAAKPLAKVSNYITLKTGGDVEHLAVEGGVVRDTGWEKGQLKIEEASVALALTSGQFVEVEIDEVGTVETTETEVMGETRTVAEVSHTQEATAVETHVSGVGRQVTVLASLLRRGEEKNTTDVDLSEQESEVLMALYSGVSPFQIPEFVGIDVDTVEGIFDGLTEEGILEEQRTRREVELKARGRHIASEATDEE
;
A
#
# COMPACT_ATOMS: atom_id res chain seq x y z
N MET A 1 -2.21 -33.10 12.43
CA MET A 1 -2.98 -32.56 11.27
C MET A 1 -4.38 -33.12 11.39
N PRO A 2 -5.45 -32.34 11.19
CA PRO A 2 -6.80 -32.90 11.26
C PRO A 2 -7.01 -33.88 10.11
N ASP A 3 -7.54 -35.06 10.42
CA ASP A 3 -7.91 -36.06 9.42
C ASP A 3 -9.05 -35.50 8.56
N LEU A 4 -8.80 -35.38 7.26
CA LEU A 4 -9.80 -34.93 6.30
C LEU A 4 -10.60 -36.15 5.82
N GLU A 5 -11.88 -36.20 6.18
CA GLU A 5 -12.80 -37.23 5.69
C GLU A 5 -13.46 -36.82 4.36
N TRP A 6 -13.51 -37.77 3.43
CA TRP A 6 -14.18 -37.61 2.15
C TRP A 6 -15.66 -37.95 2.27
N ILE A 7 -16.52 -36.97 2.01
CA ILE A 7 -17.97 -37.17 2.03
C ILE A 7 -18.45 -37.43 0.60
N GLY A 8 -19.12 -38.57 0.39
CA GLY A 8 -19.75 -38.91 -0.89
C GLY A 8 -20.98 -38.03 -1.17
N GLY A 9 -21.07 -37.46 -2.38
CA GLY A 9 -22.17 -36.59 -2.76
C GLY A 9 -22.29 -36.32 -4.26
N ARG A 10 -23.25 -35.48 -4.62
CA ARG A 10 -23.52 -35.00 -5.98
C ARG A 10 -23.23 -33.50 -6.07
N ILE A 11 -22.67 -33.08 -7.19
CA ILE A 11 -22.50 -31.66 -7.53
C ILE A 11 -23.58 -31.30 -8.55
N LEU A 12 -24.38 -30.29 -8.24
CA LEU A 12 -25.37 -29.71 -9.14
C LEU A 12 -24.93 -28.29 -9.48
N LEU A 13 -24.77 -28.01 -10.77
CA LEU A 13 -24.39 -26.70 -11.27
C LEU A 13 -25.58 -26.05 -11.97
N SER A 14 -25.90 -24.82 -11.58
CA SER A 14 -26.77 -23.93 -12.37
C SER A 14 -25.98 -22.72 -12.82
N ASN A 15 -26.58 -21.88 -13.66
CA ASN A 15 -26.04 -20.58 -14.05
C ASN A 15 -25.92 -19.55 -12.91
N LYS A 16 -26.35 -19.88 -11.69
CA LYS A 16 -26.33 -18.95 -10.53
C LYS A 16 -25.62 -19.53 -9.31
N ARG A 17 -25.55 -20.86 -9.18
CA ARG A 17 -25.04 -21.51 -7.97
C ARG A 17 -24.51 -22.91 -8.25
N LEU A 18 -23.51 -23.29 -7.47
CA LEU A 18 -23.04 -24.65 -7.31
C LEU A 18 -23.64 -25.22 -6.01
N VAL A 19 -24.19 -26.42 -6.08
CA VAL A 19 -24.80 -27.09 -4.94
C VAL A 19 -24.07 -28.41 -4.72
N LEU A 20 -23.56 -28.60 -3.50
CA LEU A 20 -22.98 -29.84 -3.02
C LEU A 20 -24.05 -30.55 -2.19
N ALA A 21 -24.51 -31.71 -2.62
CA ALA A 21 -25.54 -32.48 -1.92
C ALA A 21 -24.99 -33.86 -1.55
N SER A 22 -24.88 -34.16 -0.26
CA SER A 22 -24.50 -35.46 0.27
C SER A 22 -25.61 -36.03 1.15
N ASN A 23 -25.42 -37.25 1.65
CA ASN A 23 -26.32 -37.84 2.65
C ASN A 23 -26.25 -37.12 4.01
N GLU A 24 -25.23 -36.28 4.22
CA GLU A 24 -25.03 -35.49 5.44
C GLU A 24 -25.64 -34.08 5.34
N GLY A 25 -26.04 -33.66 4.14
CA GLY A 25 -26.71 -32.38 3.94
C GLY A 25 -26.46 -31.74 2.58
N LYS A 26 -26.95 -30.50 2.44
CA LYS A 26 -26.85 -29.71 1.22
C LYS A 26 -26.16 -28.38 1.51
N ARG A 27 -25.07 -28.11 0.81
CA ARG A 27 -24.39 -26.81 0.79
C ARG A 27 -24.62 -26.13 -0.55
N THR A 28 -25.00 -24.85 -0.52
CA THR A 28 -25.22 -24.04 -1.73
C THR A 28 -24.21 -22.91 -1.76
N ILE A 29 -23.47 -22.80 -2.85
CA ILE A 29 -22.43 -21.80 -3.09
C ILE A 29 -22.89 -20.96 -4.28
N PRO A 30 -23.21 -19.67 -4.11
CA PRO A 30 -23.43 -18.77 -5.24
C PRO A 30 -22.21 -18.76 -6.16
N LEU A 31 -22.41 -18.88 -7.47
CA LEU A 31 -21.27 -18.83 -8.40
C LEU A 31 -20.56 -17.47 -8.35
N ALA A 32 -21.33 -16.40 -8.11
CA ALA A 32 -20.78 -15.05 -7.93
C ALA A 32 -19.82 -14.92 -6.74
N SER A 33 -19.87 -15.82 -5.76
CA SER A 33 -18.93 -15.77 -4.64
C SER A 33 -17.64 -16.56 -4.88
N VAL A 34 -17.46 -17.22 -6.02
CA VAL A 34 -16.29 -18.08 -6.32
C VAL A 34 -15.14 -17.23 -6.90
N GLN A 35 -14.02 -17.15 -6.17
CA GLN A 35 -12.81 -16.39 -6.52
C GLN A 35 -11.89 -17.12 -7.49
N SER A 36 -11.70 -18.42 -7.28
CA SER A 36 -10.80 -19.20 -8.12
C SER A 36 -11.19 -20.67 -8.10
N ILE A 37 -10.96 -21.33 -9.24
CA ILE A 37 -11.14 -22.77 -9.41
C ILE A 37 -9.78 -23.33 -9.79
N THR A 38 -9.16 -24.12 -8.92
CA THR A 38 -7.83 -24.68 -9.15
C THR A 38 -7.93 -26.20 -9.24
N SER A 39 -7.32 -26.76 -10.29
CA SER A 39 -7.18 -28.21 -10.47
C SER A 39 -5.77 -28.65 -10.06
N ARG A 40 -5.59 -29.91 -9.68
CA ARG A 40 -4.34 -30.48 -9.13
C ARG A 40 -3.12 -30.45 -10.08
N GLN A 41 -3.20 -29.89 -11.29
CA GLN A 41 -2.02 -29.84 -12.16
C GLN A 41 -0.85 -29.00 -11.58
N ASP A 42 -1.10 -28.10 -10.61
CA ASP A 42 -0.10 -27.12 -10.12
C ASP A 42 0.15 -27.08 -8.58
N ALA A 43 -0.16 -28.13 -7.81
CA ALA A 43 0.03 -28.11 -6.34
C ALA A 43 1.20 -28.99 -5.84
N ALA A 44 2.24 -28.37 -5.30
CA ALA A 44 3.52 -29.00 -4.92
C ALA A 44 3.54 -29.82 -3.60
N LYS A 45 2.41 -30.17 -2.97
CA LYS A 45 2.38 -31.01 -1.75
C LYS A 45 1.21 -32.01 -1.71
N PRO A 46 1.40 -33.25 -1.23
CA PRO A 46 0.38 -34.30 -1.29
C PRO A 46 -0.58 -34.21 -0.10
N LEU A 47 -1.78 -33.66 -0.33
CA LEU A 47 -2.82 -33.56 0.71
C LEU A 47 -3.83 -34.73 0.73
N ALA A 48 -3.85 -35.64 -0.26
CA ALA A 48 -4.68 -36.86 -0.20
C ALA A 48 -4.30 -37.91 -1.28
N LYS A 49 -4.47 -39.19 -0.95
CA LYS A 49 -4.35 -40.37 -1.85
C LYS A 49 -5.51 -40.49 -2.86
N VAL A 50 -6.06 -39.38 -3.35
CA VAL A 50 -7.14 -39.38 -4.35
C VAL A 50 -6.64 -38.68 -5.61
N SER A 51 -6.75 -39.34 -6.76
CA SER A 51 -6.02 -38.99 -7.99
C SER A 51 -6.44 -37.66 -8.63
N ASN A 52 -7.64 -37.11 -8.35
CA ASN A 52 -8.11 -35.83 -8.89
C ASN A 52 -9.10 -35.14 -7.94
N TYR A 53 -8.87 -33.84 -7.66
CA TYR A 53 -9.83 -32.97 -6.97
C TYR A 53 -9.74 -31.53 -7.52
N ILE A 54 -10.82 -30.76 -7.37
CA ILE A 54 -10.92 -29.35 -7.75
C ILE A 54 -11.14 -28.52 -6.47
N THR A 55 -10.31 -27.50 -6.27
CA THR A 55 -10.45 -26.55 -5.16
C THR A 55 -11.25 -25.33 -5.63
N LEU A 56 -12.29 -24.97 -4.88
CA LEU A 56 -13.09 -23.75 -5.07
C LEU A 56 -12.77 -22.76 -3.96
N LYS A 57 -12.16 -21.60 -4.28
CA LYS A 57 -12.00 -20.47 -3.35
C LYS A 57 -13.19 -19.53 -3.49
N THR A 58 -13.63 -18.87 -2.42
CA THR A 58 -14.78 -17.95 -2.43
C THR A 58 -14.54 -16.66 -1.60
N GLY A 59 -14.78 -15.47 -2.17
CA GLY A 59 -14.56 -14.10 -1.60
C GLY A 59 -14.59 -12.96 -2.67
N GLY A 60 -14.68 -11.67 -2.29
CA GLY A 60 -15.42 -10.63 -3.06
C GLY A 60 -14.70 -9.72 -4.05
N ASP A 61 -15.51 -9.16 -4.95
CA ASP A 61 -15.19 -8.03 -5.82
C ASP A 61 -14.98 -6.77 -4.96
N VAL A 62 -14.02 -5.94 -5.35
CA VAL A 62 -13.76 -4.63 -4.74
C VAL A 62 -13.82 -3.55 -5.80
N GLU A 63 -14.26 -2.35 -5.41
CA GLU A 63 -14.14 -1.15 -6.23
C GLU A 63 -12.93 -0.34 -5.76
N HIS A 64 -12.13 0.14 -6.71
CA HIS A 64 -10.87 0.83 -6.44
C HIS A 64 -10.80 2.19 -7.11
N LEU A 65 -10.19 3.16 -6.43
CA LEU A 65 -9.79 4.46 -6.96
C LEU A 65 -8.39 4.81 -6.41
N ALA A 66 -7.42 5.08 -7.30
CA ALA A 66 -6.09 5.55 -6.93
C ALA A 66 -5.89 7.02 -7.31
N VAL A 67 -5.21 7.75 -6.41
CA VAL A 67 -4.77 9.15 -6.60
C VAL A 67 -3.28 9.22 -6.30
N GLU A 68 -2.48 9.71 -7.24
CA GLU A 68 -1.03 9.92 -7.07
C GLU A 68 -0.74 11.38 -6.73
N GLY A 69 -0.02 11.64 -5.64
CA GLY A 69 0.62 12.93 -5.38
C GLY A 69 -0.30 14.15 -5.20
N GLY A 70 -1.46 13.99 -4.56
CA GLY A 70 -2.34 15.12 -4.19
C GLY A 70 -3.02 15.86 -5.34
N VAL A 71 -2.84 15.41 -6.59
CA VAL A 71 -3.56 15.92 -7.75
C VAL A 71 -4.61 14.89 -8.13
N VAL A 72 -5.87 15.20 -7.80
CA VAL A 72 -7.03 14.41 -8.26
C VAL A 72 -7.02 14.40 -9.80
N ARG A 73 -6.47 13.34 -10.38
CA ARG A 73 -6.78 12.99 -11.76
C ARG A 73 -8.20 12.43 -11.77
N ASP A 74 -8.90 12.63 -12.88
CA ASP A 74 -10.27 12.17 -13.09
C ASP A 74 -10.26 10.63 -13.26
N THR A 75 -9.90 9.91 -12.20
CA THR A 75 -9.97 8.46 -12.09
C THR A 75 -11.36 8.10 -11.58
N GLY A 76 -11.99 7.14 -12.24
CA GLY A 76 -13.31 6.63 -11.84
C GLY A 76 -13.17 5.36 -11.02
N TRP A 77 -14.27 4.96 -10.37
CA TRP A 77 -14.34 3.65 -9.71
C TRP A 77 -14.15 2.51 -10.71
N GLU A 78 -13.19 1.64 -10.43
CA GLU A 78 -12.93 0.44 -11.22
C GLU A 78 -13.19 -0.82 -10.40
N LYS A 79 -13.77 -1.86 -11.03
CA LYS A 79 -13.88 -3.16 -10.37
C LYS A 79 -12.54 -3.87 -10.38
N GLY A 80 -12.27 -4.64 -9.33
CA GLY A 80 -11.08 -5.44 -9.20
C GLY A 80 -11.25 -6.61 -8.23
N GLN A 81 -10.18 -7.37 -8.10
CA GLN A 81 -10.06 -8.47 -7.15
C GLN A 81 -9.05 -8.12 -6.08
N LEU A 82 -9.42 -8.38 -4.83
CA LEU A 82 -8.57 -8.24 -3.66
C LEU A 82 -7.90 -9.58 -3.33
N LYS A 83 -6.59 -9.53 -3.09
CA LYS A 83 -5.81 -10.64 -2.54
C LYS A 83 -5.02 -10.12 -1.34
N ILE A 84 -5.18 -10.81 -0.22
CA ILE A 84 -4.41 -10.54 1.00
C ILE A 84 -3.23 -11.51 1.02
N GLU A 85 -2.03 -10.97 1.20
CA GLU A 85 -0.79 -11.70 1.39
C GLU A 85 -0.29 -11.53 2.85
N GLU A 86 0.90 -12.04 3.17
CA GLU A 86 1.43 -11.99 4.53
C GLU A 86 1.79 -10.55 4.97
N ALA A 87 2.40 -9.79 4.05
CA ALA A 87 2.90 -8.44 4.30
C ALA A 87 2.24 -7.38 3.42
N SER A 88 1.39 -7.76 2.45
CA SER A 88 0.79 -6.82 1.52
C SER A 88 -0.66 -7.15 1.20
N VAL A 89 -1.34 -6.17 0.62
CA VAL A 89 -2.65 -6.33 0.00
C VAL A 89 -2.52 -5.97 -1.47
N ALA A 90 -2.83 -6.93 -2.34
CA ALA A 90 -2.81 -6.74 -3.78
C ALA A 90 -4.23 -6.57 -4.35
N LEU A 91 -4.38 -5.58 -5.22
CA LEU A 91 -5.59 -5.25 -5.96
C LEU A 91 -5.32 -5.42 -7.45
N ALA A 92 -6.03 -6.34 -8.08
CA ALA A 92 -5.99 -6.55 -9.52
C ALA A 92 -7.23 -5.94 -10.17
N LEU A 93 -7.06 -4.86 -10.92
CA LEU A 93 -8.16 -4.11 -11.52
C LEU A 93 -8.57 -4.70 -12.88
N THR A 94 -9.82 -4.45 -13.26
CA THR A 94 -10.37 -4.86 -14.56
C THR A 94 -9.71 -4.16 -15.75
N SER A 95 -9.08 -3.00 -15.54
CA SER A 95 -8.19 -2.34 -16.51
C SER A 95 -6.89 -3.10 -16.77
N GLY A 96 -6.53 -4.06 -15.93
CA GLY A 96 -5.24 -4.75 -15.95
C GLY A 96 -4.15 -4.07 -15.11
N GLN A 97 -4.48 -2.95 -14.45
CA GLN A 97 -3.60 -2.34 -13.46
C GLN A 97 -3.55 -3.20 -12.19
N PHE A 98 -2.37 -3.22 -11.57
CA PHE A 98 -2.14 -3.86 -10.28
C PHE A 98 -1.70 -2.78 -9.28
N VAL A 99 -2.36 -2.76 -8.13
CA VAL A 99 -2.01 -1.89 -7.00
C VAL A 99 -1.63 -2.80 -5.85
N GLU A 100 -0.45 -2.62 -5.31
CA GLU A 100 0.02 -3.31 -4.12
C GLU A 100 0.16 -2.29 -2.99
N VAL A 101 -0.40 -2.63 -1.84
CA VAL A 101 -0.31 -1.85 -0.61
C VAL A 101 0.47 -2.70 0.37
N GLU A 102 1.74 -2.37 0.56
CA GLU A 102 2.59 -3.00 1.57
C GLU A 102 2.15 -2.51 2.95
N ILE A 103 1.92 -3.42 3.89
CA ILE A 103 1.34 -3.08 5.19
C ILE A 103 2.29 -2.14 5.94
N ASP A 104 3.59 -2.36 5.87
CA ASP A 104 4.65 -1.52 6.45
C ASP A 104 4.89 -0.20 5.72
N GLU A 105 4.21 0.08 4.61
CA GLU A 105 4.26 1.38 3.91
C GLU A 105 2.95 2.17 4.05
N VAL A 106 2.01 1.68 4.87
CA VAL A 106 0.72 2.36 5.13
C VAL A 106 0.92 3.52 6.09
N GLY A 107 0.56 4.74 5.67
CA GLY A 107 0.55 5.93 6.51
C GLY A 107 -0.74 6.04 7.34
N THR A 108 -1.87 6.27 6.69
CA THR A 108 -3.17 6.53 7.35
C THR A 108 -4.26 5.66 6.76
N VAL A 109 -5.17 5.16 7.61
CA VAL A 109 -6.32 4.35 7.17
C VAL A 109 -7.65 4.87 7.72
N GLU A 110 -8.38 5.59 6.88
CA GLU A 110 -9.71 6.10 7.19
C GLU A 110 -10.82 5.19 6.66
N THR A 111 -12.01 5.34 7.23
CA THR A 111 -13.20 4.63 6.75
C THR A 111 -14.35 5.61 6.65
N THR A 112 -14.84 5.80 5.44
CA THR A 112 -15.88 6.80 5.12
C THR A 112 -17.09 6.12 4.48
N GLU A 113 -18.20 6.83 4.39
CA GLU A 113 -19.34 6.45 3.56
C GLU A 113 -19.47 7.46 2.42
N THR A 114 -19.37 7.00 1.18
CA THR A 114 -19.43 7.85 -0.01
C THR A 114 -20.16 7.15 -1.17
N GLU A 115 -20.43 7.88 -2.25
CA GLU A 115 -21.07 7.32 -3.43
C GLU A 115 -20.08 6.54 -4.31
N VAL A 116 -20.32 5.24 -4.44
CA VAL A 116 -19.53 4.31 -5.25
C VAL A 116 -20.45 3.69 -6.28
N MET A 117 -20.19 3.95 -7.56
CA MET A 117 -21.01 3.46 -8.68
C MET A 117 -22.52 3.74 -8.52
N GLY A 118 -22.90 4.90 -7.98
CA GLY A 118 -24.30 5.31 -7.80
C GLY A 118 -24.98 4.78 -6.53
N GLU A 119 -24.23 4.15 -5.62
CA GLU A 119 -24.74 3.66 -4.34
C GLU A 119 -23.87 4.17 -3.19
N THR A 120 -24.48 4.56 -2.06
CA THR A 120 -23.70 4.86 -0.85
C THR A 120 -23.09 3.59 -0.29
N ARG A 121 -21.76 3.56 -0.18
CA ARG A 121 -21.00 2.41 0.30
C ARG A 121 -19.91 2.85 1.27
N THR A 122 -19.52 1.92 2.13
CA THR A 122 -18.33 2.07 2.97
C THR A 122 -17.08 1.99 2.08
N VAL A 123 -16.16 2.92 2.30
CA VAL A 123 -14.87 2.99 1.61
C VAL A 123 -13.76 3.02 2.64
N ALA A 124 -12.73 2.20 2.44
CA ALA A 124 -11.46 2.33 3.14
C ALA A 124 -10.54 3.22 2.31
N GLU A 125 -10.07 4.30 2.90
CA GLU A 125 -9.17 5.28 2.28
C GLU A 125 -7.79 5.07 2.88
N VAL A 126 -6.81 4.74 2.04
CA VAL A 126 -5.51 4.23 2.47
C VAL A 126 -4.43 5.08 1.84
N SER A 127 -3.76 5.89 2.66
CA SER A 127 -2.53 6.57 2.27
C SER A 127 -1.37 5.61 2.44
N HIS A 128 -0.56 5.42 1.39
CA HIS A 128 0.59 4.53 1.41
C HIS A 128 1.68 5.00 0.44
N THR A 129 2.91 4.57 0.67
CA THR A 129 4.03 4.85 -0.22
C THR A 129 4.20 3.72 -1.23
N GLN A 130 4.25 4.06 -2.52
CA GLN A 130 4.55 3.13 -3.60
C GLN A 130 5.71 3.69 -4.43
N GLU A 131 6.80 2.93 -4.56
CA GLU A 131 8.01 3.35 -5.32
C GLU A 131 8.48 4.78 -4.97
N ALA A 132 8.52 5.11 -3.68
CA ALA A 132 8.86 6.44 -3.12
C ALA A 132 7.86 7.57 -3.44
N THR A 133 6.66 7.25 -3.94
CA THR A 133 5.58 8.20 -4.19
C THR A 133 4.44 7.98 -3.21
N ALA A 134 3.94 9.04 -2.58
CA ALA A 134 2.72 8.97 -1.77
C ALA A 134 1.49 8.81 -2.67
N VAL A 135 0.75 7.74 -2.44
CA VAL A 135 -0.45 7.35 -3.20
C VAL A 135 -1.61 7.14 -2.23
N GLU A 136 -2.80 7.52 -2.65
CA GLU A 136 -4.02 7.27 -1.91
C GLU A 136 -4.87 6.23 -2.66
N THR A 137 -5.16 5.12 -1.97
CA THR A 137 -5.92 3.98 -2.48
C THR A 137 -7.26 3.91 -1.77
N HIS A 138 -8.35 4.06 -2.51
CA HIS A 138 -9.70 3.92 -1.99
C HIS A 138 -10.25 2.54 -2.36
N VAL A 139 -10.80 1.81 -1.40
CA VAL A 139 -11.35 0.47 -1.62
C VAL A 139 -12.78 0.38 -1.06
N SER A 140 -13.73 0.03 -1.93
CA SER A 140 -15.09 -0.33 -1.55
C SER A 140 -15.41 -1.78 -1.88
N GLY A 141 -16.52 -2.29 -1.36
CA GLY A 141 -16.98 -3.64 -1.61
C GLY A 141 -17.99 -4.10 -0.56
N VAL A 142 -18.00 -5.39 -0.25
CA VAL A 142 -18.86 -5.92 0.83
C VAL A 142 -18.37 -5.34 2.16
N GLY A 143 -19.25 -4.68 2.93
CA GLY A 143 -18.87 -3.97 4.15
C GLY A 143 -17.97 -4.77 5.11
N ARG A 144 -18.26 -6.06 5.33
CA ARG A 144 -17.40 -6.94 6.17
C ARG A 144 -15.98 -7.12 5.62
N GLN A 145 -15.82 -7.14 4.29
CA GLN A 145 -14.52 -7.25 3.64
C GLN A 145 -13.74 -5.94 3.77
N VAL A 146 -14.40 -4.80 3.56
CA VAL A 146 -13.81 -3.46 3.75
C VAL A 146 -13.36 -3.27 5.20
N THR A 147 -14.18 -3.65 6.18
CA THR A 147 -13.79 -3.58 7.61
C THR A 147 -12.58 -4.44 7.93
N VAL A 148 -12.52 -5.67 7.42
CA VAL A 148 -11.38 -6.57 7.63
C VAL A 148 -10.12 -6.03 6.96
N LEU A 149 -10.26 -5.51 5.74
CA LEU A 149 -9.17 -4.87 5.01
C LEU A 149 -8.62 -3.66 5.77
N ALA A 150 -9.48 -2.71 6.13
CA ALA A 150 -9.09 -1.53 6.90
C ALA A 150 -8.40 -1.93 8.22
N SER A 151 -8.96 -2.91 8.93
CA SER A 151 -8.36 -3.39 10.19
C SER A 151 -7.00 -4.07 10.00
N LEU A 152 -6.74 -4.68 8.84
CA LEU A 152 -5.43 -5.26 8.51
C LEU A 152 -4.41 -4.16 8.22
N LEU A 153 -4.79 -3.18 7.39
CA LEU A 153 -3.94 -2.07 6.97
C LEU A 153 -3.63 -1.10 8.13
N ARG A 154 -4.56 -0.93 9.07
CA ARG A 154 -4.32 -0.17 10.31
C ARG A 154 -3.13 -0.69 11.14
N ARG A 155 -2.76 -1.97 10.99
CA ARG A 155 -1.54 -2.49 11.64
C ARG A 155 -0.26 -1.89 11.08
N GLY A 156 -0.34 -1.42 9.84
CA GLY A 156 0.69 -0.66 9.16
C GLY A 156 0.77 0.75 9.69
N GLU A 157 -0.37 1.44 9.70
CA GLU A 157 -0.53 2.75 10.33
C GLU A 157 -0.05 2.74 11.78
N GLU A 158 -0.36 1.72 12.60
CA GLU A 158 0.14 1.61 13.99
C GLU A 158 1.66 1.41 14.09
N LYS A 159 2.31 0.89 13.04
CA LYS A 159 3.77 0.73 12.98
C LYS A 159 4.48 1.96 12.42
N ASN A 160 3.82 2.69 11.52
CA ASN A 160 4.35 3.85 10.82
C ASN A 160 3.96 5.18 11.47
N THR A 161 2.85 5.19 12.21
CA THR A 161 2.58 6.16 13.27
C THR A 161 3.57 5.85 14.39
N THR A 162 4.80 6.30 14.19
CA THR A 162 5.46 6.94 15.32
C THR A 162 4.53 8.13 15.62
N ASP A 163 3.84 8.09 16.77
CA ASP A 163 3.06 9.22 17.30
C ASP A 163 4.10 10.32 17.59
N VAL A 164 4.60 10.98 16.53
CA VAL A 164 5.67 11.95 16.62
C VAL A 164 5.03 13.26 16.97
N ASP A 165 5.21 13.64 18.23
CA ASP A 165 4.85 14.95 18.72
C ASP A 165 5.85 15.96 18.14
N LEU A 166 5.66 16.30 16.86
CA LEU A 166 6.50 17.25 16.16
C LEU A 166 6.29 18.65 16.75
N SER A 167 7.39 19.31 17.06
CA SER A 167 7.38 20.73 17.34
C SER A 167 6.86 21.54 16.13
N GLU A 168 6.42 22.77 16.39
CA GLU A 168 6.00 23.70 15.32
C GLU A 168 7.11 23.88 14.26
N GLN A 169 8.39 23.90 14.68
CA GLN A 169 9.53 24.05 13.79
C GLN A 169 9.78 22.81 12.93
N GLU A 170 9.71 21.61 13.51
CA GLU A 170 9.86 20.36 12.76
C GLU A 170 8.74 20.20 11.71
N SER A 171 7.50 20.55 12.09
CA SER A 171 6.36 20.54 11.18
C SER A 171 6.55 21.52 10.00
N GLU A 172 7.07 22.72 10.27
CA GLU A 172 7.32 23.73 9.25
C GLU A 172 8.42 23.29 8.26
N VAL A 173 9.48 22.67 8.77
CA VAL A 173 10.57 22.09 7.96
C VAL A 173 10.06 20.94 7.08
N LEU A 174 9.27 20.02 7.64
CA LEU A 174 8.62 18.93 6.91
C LEU A 174 7.72 19.45 5.78
N MET A 175 6.90 20.45 6.07
CA MET A 175 6.02 21.07 5.08
C MET A 175 6.80 21.77 3.96
N ALA A 176 7.92 22.42 4.28
CA ALA A 176 8.79 23.03 3.28
C ALA A 176 9.35 21.97 2.32
N LEU A 177 9.87 20.85 2.85
CA LEU A 177 10.33 19.70 2.05
C LEU A 177 9.22 19.15 1.17
N TYR A 178 8.03 18.92 1.75
CA TYR A 178 6.86 18.40 1.02
C TYR A 178 6.45 19.30 -0.15
N SER A 179 6.51 20.62 0.03
CA SER A 179 6.19 21.59 -1.04
C SER A 179 7.27 21.69 -2.13
N GLY A 180 8.38 20.94 -2.00
CA GLY A 180 9.48 20.91 -2.96
C GLY A 180 10.53 21.99 -2.75
N VAL A 181 10.54 22.68 -1.59
CA VAL A 181 11.61 23.63 -1.25
C VAL A 181 12.91 22.84 -1.09
N SER A 182 13.96 23.30 -1.77
CA SER A 182 15.29 22.69 -1.65
C SER A 182 15.78 22.76 -0.19
N PRO A 183 16.35 21.68 0.38
CA PRO A 183 16.88 21.69 1.76
C PRO A 183 17.79 22.89 2.07
N PHE A 184 18.63 23.30 1.10
CA PHE A 184 19.52 24.47 1.22
C PHE A 184 18.80 25.82 1.34
N GLN A 185 17.53 25.89 0.95
CA GLN A 185 16.70 27.11 1.00
C GLN A 185 15.76 27.08 2.21
N ILE A 186 15.58 25.93 2.86
CA ILE A 186 14.69 25.78 4.00
C ILE A 186 15.04 26.73 5.15
N PRO A 187 16.31 26.90 5.57
CA PRO A 187 16.66 27.85 6.63
C PRO A 187 16.13 29.27 6.37
N GLU A 188 16.26 29.75 5.14
CA GLU A 188 15.74 31.06 4.73
C GLU A 188 14.21 31.07 4.65
N PHE A 189 13.60 29.97 4.21
CA PHE A 189 12.15 29.85 4.03
C PHE A 189 11.39 29.82 5.35
N VAL A 190 11.83 28.99 6.32
CA VAL A 190 11.21 28.89 7.65
C VAL A 190 11.74 29.94 8.62
N GLY A 191 12.80 30.67 8.24
CA GLY A 191 13.37 31.75 9.04
C GLY A 191 14.14 31.28 10.29
N ILE A 192 14.72 30.08 10.24
CA ILE A 192 15.56 29.53 11.31
C ILE A 192 16.99 29.30 10.81
N ASP A 193 17.98 29.26 11.71
CA ASP A 193 19.39 29.15 11.33
C ASP A 193 19.72 27.75 10.78
N VAL A 194 20.79 27.68 9.98
CA VAL A 194 21.21 26.46 9.30
C VAL A 194 21.50 25.33 10.28
N ASP A 195 22.18 25.62 11.40
CA ASP A 195 22.56 24.58 12.38
C ASP A 195 21.30 23.98 13.03
N THR A 196 20.28 24.81 13.32
CA THR A 196 18.99 24.35 13.83
C THR A 196 18.24 23.49 12.80
N VAL A 197 18.18 23.89 11.52
CA VAL A 197 17.55 23.07 10.46
C VAL A 197 18.26 21.73 10.30
N GLU A 198 19.59 21.72 10.28
CA GLU A 198 20.37 20.48 10.14
C GLU A 198 20.13 19.56 11.35
N GLY A 199 20.04 20.12 12.57
CA GLY A 199 19.66 19.36 13.75
C GLY A 199 18.24 18.76 13.68
N ILE A 200 17.28 19.48 13.08
CA ILE A 200 15.94 18.97 12.80
C ILE A 200 16.00 17.84 11.76
N PHE A 201 16.79 17.97 10.69
CA PHE A 201 16.96 16.89 9.72
C PHE A 201 17.55 15.63 10.35
N ASP A 202 18.56 15.78 11.21
CA ASP A 202 19.16 14.67 11.94
C ASP A 202 18.11 13.98 12.84
N GLY A 203 17.36 14.75 13.63
CA GLY A 203 16.30 14.21 14.50
C GLY A 203 15.21 13.47 13.72
N LEU A 204 14.67 14.09 12.67
CA LEU A 204 13.65 13.47 11.81
C LEU A 204 14.18 12.24 11.07
N THR A 205 15.47 12.18 10.76
CA THR A 205 16.11 10.99 10.16
C THR A 205 16.27 9.88 11.18
N GLU A 206 16.69 10.19 12.41
CA GLU A 206 16.78 9.22 13.51
C GLU A 206 15.41 8.62 13.87
N GLU A 207 14.35 9.41 13.76
CA GLU A 207 12.96 8.99 13.98
C GLU A 207 12.35 8.24 12.79
N GLY A 208 13.10 8.10 11.68
CA GLY A 208 12.64 7.40 10.49
C GLY A 208 11.61 8.17 9.65
N ILE A 209 11.44 9.47 9.89
CA ILE A 209 10.55 10.34 9.12
C ILE A 209 11.20 10.82 7.82
N LEU A 210 12.52 11.03 7.84
CA LEU A 210 13.31 11.39 6.65
C LEU A 210 14.34 10.30 6.32
N GLU A 211 14.61 10.14 5.03
CA GLU A 211 15.70 9.30 4.55
C GLU A 211 16.85 10.16 3.98
N GLU A 212 18.07 9.91 4.45
CA GLU A 212 19.26 10.59 3.92
C GLU A 212 19.53 10.15 2.47
N GLN A 213 19.33 11.07 1.52
CA GLN A 213 19.64 10.83 0.11
C GLN A 213 21.14 11.07 -0.21
N ARG A 214 21.73 12.12 0.37
CA ARG A 214 23.13 12.48 0.19
C ARG A 214 23.58 13.52 1.21
N THR A 215 24.81 13.40 1.71
CA THR A 215 25.45 14.44 2.51
C THR A 215 26.31 15.36 1.63
N ARG A 216 26.07 16.69 1.68
CA ARG A 216 26.91 17.68 0.97
C ARG A 216 27.91 18.31 1.94
N ARG A 217 29.19 18.33 1.57
CA ARG A 217 30.24 18.98 2.37
C ARG A 217 30.50 20.41 1.88
N GLU A 218 30.51 21.36 2.81
CA GLU A 218 31.03 22.69 2.56
C GLU A 218 32.56 22.67 2.61
N VAL A 219 33.21 23.28 1.61
CA VAL A 219 34.68 23.32 1.49
C VAL A 219 35.14 24.70 1.04
N GLU A 220 36.26 25.15 1.61
CA GLU A 220 36.94 26.39 1.19
C GLU A 220 38.35 26.09 0.66
N LEU A 221 38.77 26.81 -0.37
CA LEU A 221 40.13 26.72 -0.88
C LEU A 221 41.14 27.25 0.14
N LYS A 222 42.12 26.42 0.51
CA LYS A 222 43.31 26.88 1.24
C LYS A 222 44.25 27.66 0.32
N ALA A 223 45.19 28.40 0.89
CA ALA A 223 46.18 29.21 0.15
C ALA A 223 46.90 28.42 -0.96
N ARG A 224 47.30 27.16 -0.68
CA ARG A 224 47.90 26.27 -1.69
C ARG A 224 46.93 25.93 -2.84
N GLY A 225 45.65 25.69 -2.54
CA GLY A 225 44.65 25.42 -3.56
C GLY A 225 44.39 26.64 -4.45
N ARG A 226 44.38 27.84 -3.86
CA ARG A 226 44.28 29.09 -4.62
C ARG A 226 45.47 29.29 -5.58
N HIS A 227 46.69 28.98 -5.13
CA HIS A 227 47.89 29.06 -5.96
C HIS A 227 47.85 28.09 -7.15
N ILE A 228 47.42 26.85 -6.91
CA ILE A 228 47.29 25.84 -7.97
C ILE A 228 46.22 26.26 -9.00
N ALA A 229 45.09 26.82 -8.53
CA ALA A 229 44.05 27.31 -9.41
C ALA A 229 44.50 28.51 -10.26
N SER A 230 45.31 29.43 -9.70
CA SER A 230 45.87 30.54 -10.47
C SER A 230 46.85 30.07 -11.53
N GLU A 231 47.77 29.13 -11.21
CA GLU A 231 48.71 28.60 -12.20
C GLU A 231 48.01 27.87 -13.35
N ALA A 232 46.94 27.13 -13.06
CA ALA A 232 46.16 26.43 -14.08
C ALA A 232 45.35 27.36 -15.01
N THR A 233 45.10 28.61 -14.59
CA THR A 233 44.39 29.61 -15.39
C THR A 233 45.35 30.41 -16.29
N ASP A 234 46.64 30.46 -15.93
CA ASP A 234 47.68 31.19 -16.68
C ASP A 234 48.31 30.38 -17.83
N GLU A 235 47.97 29.09 -17.98
CA GLU A 235 48.43 28.19 -19.06
C GLU A 235 47.49 28.15 -20.30
N GLU A 236 46.48 29.02 -20.38
CA GLU A 236 45.59 29.20 -21.56
C GLU A 236 45.97 30.40 -22.47
#